data_AF-A0A383EFR7-F1
#
_entry.id   AF-A0A383EFR7-F1
#
_cell.length_a   1.000
_cell.length_b   1.000
_cell.length_c   1.000
_cell.angle_alpha   90.00
_cell.angle_beta   90.00
_cell.angle_gamma   90.00
#
_symmetry.space_group_name_H-M   'P 1'
#
loop_
_entity.id
_entity.type
_entity.pdbx_description
1 polymer ?
#
loop_
_entity_poly.entity_id
_entity_poly.type
_entity_poly.pdbx_seq_one_letter_code
_entity_poly.pdbx_strand_id
1 'polypeptide(L)'
;MLTDSTGTIPGKMWELVDDFQNRFESGDPVAIKGKVGEFNDLLQLTVTQINRASSKQYGKYGYSPEILLKRVDEPIDSLWKRLIKISDTLKKP
;
A
#
# COMPACT_ATOMS: atom_id res chain seq x y z
N MET A 1 -8.69 -1.36 5.88
CA MET A 1 -7.37 -2.02 5.74
C MET A 1 -6.43 -1.05 5.04
N LEU A 2 -5.16 -0.97 5.43
CA LEU A 2 -4.18 -0.04 4.85
C LEU A 2 -3.12 -0.84 4.10
N THR A 3 -2.72 -0.39 2.91
CA THR A 3 -1.79 -1.13 2.03
C THR A 3 -0.79 -0.17 1.38
N ASP A 4 0.45 -0.62 1.28
CA ASP A 4 1.49 -0.01 0.44
C ASP A 4 2.17 -1.09 -0.44
N SER A 5 3.27 -0.74 -1.11
CA SER A 5 4.00 -1.68 -1.98
C SER A 5 4.67 -2.84 -1.22
N THR A 6 4.84 -2.72 0.09
CA THR A 6 5.52 -3.70 0.95
C THR A 6 4.55 -4.68 1.58
N GLY A 7 3.30 -4.28 1.82
CA GLY A 7 2.29 -5.15 2.39
C GLY A 7 1.06 -4.42 2.89
N THR A 8 0.41 -5.03 3.87
CA THR A 8 -0.87 -4.58 4.41
C THR A 8 -0.83 -4.60 5.93
N ILE A 9 -1.44 -3.58 6.55
CA ILE A 9 -1.62 -3.50 8.00
C ILE A 9 -3.08 -3.12 8.35
N PRO A 10 -3.69 -3.77 9.38
CA PRO A 10 -4.95 -3.30 9.93
C PRO A 10 -4.80 -1.91 10.55
N GLY A 11 -5.58 -0.94 10.07
CA GLY A 11 -5.69 0.38 10.67
C GLY A 11 -7.01 0.51 11.43
N LYS A 12 -6.97 0.95 12.69
CA LYS A 12 -8.15 1.23 13.52
C LYS A 12 -8.16 2.70 13.92
N MET A 13 -9.27 3.37 13.66
CA MET A 13 -9.55 4.72 14.11
C MET A 13 -10.71 4.66 15.10
N TRP A 14 -10.51 5.24 16.28
CA TRP A 14 -11.50 5.25 17.36
C TRP A 14 -12.12 6.64 17.53
N GLU A 15 -11.28 7.67 17.43
CA GLU A 15 -11.65 9.06 17.64
C GLU A 15 -11.88 9.77 16.29
N LEU A 16 -12.75 10.78 16.30
CA LEU A 16 -12.96 11.71 15.18
C LEU A 16 -13.38 11.04 13.86
N VAL A 17 -13.98 9.85 13.92
CA VAL A 17 -14.42 9.09 12.73
C VAL A 17 -15.30 9.96 11.83
N ASP A 18 -16.21 10.73 12.43
CA ASP A 18 -17.14 11.60 11.71
C ASP A 18 -16.45 12.71 10.93
N ASP A 19 -15.30 13.21 11.43
CA ASP A 19 -14.55 14.28 10.78
C ASP A 19 -13.79 13.80 9.55
N PHE A 20 -13.46 12.51 9.49
CA PHE A 20 -12.59 11.93 8.46
C PHE A 20 -13.32 11.07 7.43
N GLN A 21 -14.47 10.48 7.77
CA GLN A 21 -15.16 9.49 6.93
C GLN A 21 -15.47 9.96 5.50
N ASN A 22 -15.72 11.26 5.30
CA ASN A 22 -16.09 11.83 4.00
C ASN A 22 -14.91 12.44 3.22
N ARG A 23 -13.66 12.28 3.70
CA ARG A 23 -12.48 12.94 3.09
C ARG A 23 -11.79 12.11 2.01
N PHE A 24 -12.05 10.81 1.96
CA PHE A 24 -11.41 9.86 1.07
C PHE A 24 -12.28 8.61 0.96
N GLU A 25 -12.13 7.89 -0.14
CA GLU A 25 -12.83 6.63 -0.38
C GLU A 25 -11.84 5.47 -0.40
N SER A 26 -12.37 4.24 -0.41
CA SER A 26 -11.53 3.06 -0.59
C SER A 26 -10.78 3.13 -1.92
N GLY A 27 -9.46 2.99 -1.87
CA GLY A 27 -8.58 3.11 -3.03
C GLY A 27 -7.89 4.47 -3.16
N ASP A 28 -8.34 5.49 -2.43
CA ASP A 28 -7.60 6.75 -2.36
C ASP A 28 -6.28 6.57 -1.59
N PRO A 29 -5.16 7.11 -2.13
CA PRO A 29 -3.95 7.28 -1.36
C PRO A 29 -4.18 8.19 -0.15
N VAL A 30 -3.73 7.75 1.02
CA VAL A 30 -3.88 8.49 2.29
C VAL A 30 -2.54 8.60 3.02
N ALA A 31 -2.31 9.74 3.65
CA ALA A 31 -1.19 9.96 4.56
C ALA A 31 -1.70 9.78 6.00
N ILE A 32 -0.98 8.97 6.78
CA ILE A 32 -1.45 8.49 8.08
C ILE A 32 -0.41 8.80 9.15
N LYS A 33 -0.90 9.29 10.30
CA LYS A 33 -0.14 9.36 11.55
C LYS A 33 -0.81 8.44 12.56
N GLY A 34 -0.03 7.53 13.15
CA GLY A 34 -0.55 6.57 14.10
C GLY A 34 0.51 5.99 15.02
N LYS A 35 0.07 5.14 15.94
CA LYS A 35 0.94 4.35 16.81
C LYS A 35 0.78 2.88 16.45
N VAL A 36 1.90 2.19 16.24
CA VAL A 36 1.91 0.73 16.07
C VAL A 36 1.61 0.10 17.42
N GLY A 37 0.73 -0.90 17.42
CA GLY A 37 0.45 -1.74 18.57
C GLY A 37 0.23 -3.17 18.13
N GLU A 38 0.13 -4.07 19.09
CA GLU A 38 -0.05 -5.50 18.86
C GLU A 38 -1.32 -5.96 19.59
N PHE A 39 -2.11 -6.80 18.92
CA PHE A 39 -3.32 -7.39 19.50
C PHE A 39 -3.49 -8.80 18.95
N ASN A 40 -3.56 -9.80 19.82
CA ASN A 40 -3.59 -11.22 19.45
C ASN A 40 -2.46 -11.60 18.48
N ASP A 41 -1.23 -11.20 18.81
CA ASP A 41 -0.01 -11.44 18.00
C ASP A 41 -0.06 -10.86 16.57
N LEU A 42 -0.97 -9.91 16.33
CA LEU A 42 -1.11 -9.19 15.07
C LEU A 42 -0.78 -7.71 15.26
N LEU A 43 0.20 -7.23 14.48
CA LEU A 43 0.50 -5.80 14.39
C LEU A 43 -0.69 -5.06 13.79
N GLN A 44 -1.07 -3.96 14.43
CA GLN A 44 -2.13 -3.06 13.99
C GLN A 44 -1.70 -1.60 14.20
N LEU A 45 -2.24 -0.69 13.39
CA LEU A 45 -1.99 0.74 13.48
C LEU A 45 -3.19 1.45 14.11
N THR A 46 -3.00 2.06 15.28
CA THR A 46 -3.98 3.00 15.83
C THR A 46 -3.81 4.34 15.13
N VAL A 47 -4.80 4.72 14.32
CA VAL A 47 -4.76 5.92 13.49
C VAL A 47 -5.22 7.13 14.29
N THR A 48 -4.35 8.14 14.36
CA THR A 48 -4.63 9.42 15.06
C THR A 48 -4.93 10.56 14.09
N GLN A 49 -4.38 10.51 12.88
CA GLN A 49 -4.70 11.43 11.79
C GLN A 49 -4.64 10.69 10.47
N ILE A 50 -5.54 11.04 9.57
CA ILE A 50 -5.60 10.54 8.20
C ILE A 50 -6.08 11.66 7.29
N ASN A 51 -5.47 11.79 6.11
CA ASN A 51 -5.94 12.71 5.07
C ASN A 51 -5.57 12.13 3.71
N ARG A 52 -6.30 12.55 2.67
CA ARG A 52 -5.94 12.24 1.30
C ARG A 52 -4.51 12.70 1.00
N ALA A 53 -3.69 11.79 0.49
CA ALA A 53 -2.31 12.08 0.14
C ALA A 53 -2.25 12.81 -1.21
N SER A 54 -1.40 13.84 -1.26
CA SER A 54 -1.10 14.57 -2.49
C SER A 54 0.39 14.88 -2.56
N SER A 55 0.96 14.84 -3.75
CA SER A 55 2.38 15.15 -3.96
C SER A 55 2.72 16.58 -3.51
N LYS A 56 1.78 17.53 -3.67
CA LYS A 56 1.93 18.91 -3.22
C LYS A 56 2.14 19.03 -1.71
N GLN A 57 1.36 18.29 -0.92
CA GLN A 57 1.41 18.42 0.55
C GLN A 57 2.42 17.48 1.20
N TYR A 58 2.49 16.24 0.69
CA TYR A 58 3.25 15.16 1.32
C TYR A 58 4.53 14.77 0.56
N GLY A 59 4.78 15.33 -0.62
CA GLY A 59 6.01 15.07 -1.38
C GLY A 59 7.28 15.41 -0.60
N LYS A 60 7.24 16.44 0.26
CA LYS A 60 8.34 16.80 1.17
C LYS A 60 8.66 15.72 2.22
N TYR A 61 7.77 14.75 2.43
CA TYR A 61 7.96 13.60 3.31
C TYR A 61 8.23 12.31 2.51
N GLY A 62 8.49 12.40 1.20
CA GLY A 62 8.78 11.26 0.34
C GLY A 62 7.57 10.64 -0.35
N TYR A 63 6.36 11.20 -0.20
CA TYR A 63 5.19 10.67 -0.91
C TYR A 63 5.24 10.95 -2.41
N SER A 64 5.06 9.89 -3.20
CA SER A 64 4.61 9.96 -4.59
C SER A 64 3.62 8.83 -4.85
N PRO A 65 2.71 8.92 -5.84
CA PRO A 65 1.80 7.82 -6.15
C PRO A 65 2.55 6.53 -6.55
N GLU A 66 3.75 6.69 -7.09
CA GLU A 66 4.58 5.62 -7.63
C GLU A 66 5.09 4.62 -6.58
N ILE A 67 5.38 5.07 -5.36
CA ILE A 67 5.90 4.19 -4.29
C ILE A 67 4.84 3.24 -3.73
N LEU A 68 3.55 3.51 -3.98
CA LEU A 68 2.45 2.63 -3.59
C LEU A 68 2.34 1.42 -4.51
N LEU A 69 2.92 1.50 -5.71
CA LEU A 69 2.91 0.41 -6.67
C LEU A 69 4.06 -0.54 -6.37
N LYS A 70 3.76 -1.83 -6.27
CA LYS A 70 4.79 -2.86 -6.17
C LYS A 70 5.62 -2.88 -7.44
N ARG A 71 6.93 -2.81 -7.29
CA ARG A 71 7.91 -2.81 -8.38
C ARG A 71 8.86 -3.98 -8.23
N VAL A 72 9.46 -4.37 -9.34
CA VAL A 72 10.53 -5.38 -9.41
C VAL A 72 11.69 -4.74 -10.15
N ASP A 73 12.89 -4.90 -9.63
CA ASP A 73 14.11 -4.34 -10.23
C ASP A 73 14.59 -5.14 -11.45
N GLU A 74 14.02 -6.33 -11.66
CA GLU A 74 14.33 -7.21 -12.78
C GLU A 74 13.87 -6.57 -14.11
N PRO A 75 14.77 -6.41 -15.10
CA PRO A 75 14.40 -5.84 -16.40
C PRO A 75 13.31 -6.65 -17.11
N ILE A 76 12.45 -5.95 -17.86
CA ILE A 76 11.33 -6.56 -18.58
C ILE A 76 11.77 -7.69 -19.52
N ASP A 77 12.92 -7.54 -20.19
CA ASP A 77 13.46 -8.56 -21.08
C ASP A 77 13.82 -9.86 -20.35
N SER A 78 14.29 -9.76 -19.10
CA SER A 78 14.64 -10.92 -18.27
C SER A 78 13.38 -11.64 -17.81
N LEU A 79 12.38 -10.88 -17.37
CA LEU A 79 11.06 -11.41 -17.03
C LEU A 79 10.41 -12.12 -18.22
N TRP A 80 10.47 -11.52 -19.41
CA TRP A 80 9.93 -12.09 -20.64
C TRP A 80 10.62 -13.39 -21.04
N LYS A 81 11.96 -13.41 -21.03
CA LYS A 81 12.74 -14.64 -21.29
C LYS A 81 12.39 -15.76 -20.32
N ARG A 82 12.22 -15.43 -19.03
CA ARG A 82 11.81 -16.41 -18.00
C ARG A 82 10.42 -16.96 -18.28
N LEU A 83 9.47 -16.11 -18.67
CA LEU A 83 8.10 -16.51 -19.00
C LEU A 83 8.08 -17.49 -20.18
N ILE A 84 8.78 -17.18 -21.28
CA ILE A 84 8.86 -18.06 -22.45
C ILE A 84 9.44 -19.42 -22.06
N LYS A 85 10.53 -19.43 -21.29
CA LYS A 85 11.15 -20.68 -20.80
C LYS A 85 10.17 -21.53 -19.98
N ILE A 86 9.33 -20.92 -19.15
CA ILE A 86 8.30 -21.63 -18.39
C ILE A 86 7.23 -22.17 -19.35
N SER A 87 6.76 -21.36 -20.29
CA SER A 87 5.76 -21.75 -21.28
C SER A 87 6.17 -22.99 -22.08
N ASP A 88 7.44 -23.08 -22.46
CA ASP A 88 7.98 -24.22 -23.22
C ASP A 88 7.94 -25.54 -22.43
N THR A 89 7.89 -25.48 -21.10
CA THR A 89 7.78 -26.68 -20.23
C THR A 89 6.35 -27.17 -20.07
N LEU A 90 5.35 -26.39 -20.48
CA LEU A 90 3.95 -26.79 -20.38
C LEU A 90 3.65 -27.83 -21.48
N LYS A 91 3.27 -29.04 -21.06
CA LYS A 91 2.79 -30.06 -22.01
C LYS A 91 1.46 -29.60 -22.61
N LYS A 92 1.29 -29.81 -23.91
CA LYS A 92 -0.01 -29.62 -24.56
C LYS A 92 -1.03 -30.57 -23.92
N PRO A 93 -2.25 -30.11 -23.64
CA PRO A 93 -3.33 -30.98 -23.15
C PRO A 93 -3.66 -32.09 -24.14
#